data_AF-A0A3S0JCZ9-F1
#
_entry.id   AF-A0A3S0JCZ9-F1
#
_cell.length_a   1.000
_cell.length_b   1.000
_cell.length_c   1.000
_cell.angle_alpha   90.00
_cell.angle_beta   90.00
_cell.angle_gamma   90.00
#
_symmetry.space_group_name_H-M   'P 1'
#
loop_
_entity.id
_entity.type
_entity.pdbx_description
1 polymer ?
#
loop_
_entity_poly.entity_id
_entity_poly.type
_entity_poly.pdbx_seq_one_letter_code
_entity_poly.pdbx_strand_id
1 'polypeptide(L)'
;MHQYPWHATTVADSARLIQSDLEHGLSDHEAARRGAVESNELPSPRTDSLVVRILRQFKSPIAFVLLAAAGITLVISHFTDALVILAALLVNVVIGVYQEGRASRAFRALATSEASTAYVVRNGKRLQIPRAEVVIG
;
A
#
# COMPACT_ATOMS: atom_id res chain seq x y z
N MET A 1 12.83 12.69 -2.15
CA MET A 1 11.98 13.18 -3.25
C MET A 1 12.38 14.62 -3.57
N HIS A 2 13.25 14.81 -4.56
CA HIS A 2 13.59 16.15 -5.05
C HIS A 2 12.37 16.69 -5.82
N GLN A 3 11.64 17.65 -5.24
CA GLN A 3 10.52 18.30 -5.91
C GLN A 3 11.07 19.31 -6.91
N TYR A 4 11.18 18.92 -8.17
CA TYR A 4 11.50 19.84 -9.25
C TYR A 4 10.21 20.53 -9.69
N PRO A 5 10.15 21.87 -9.79
CA PRO A 5 8.97 22.60 -10.25
C PRO A 5 8.82 22.50 -11.77
N TRP A 6 8.78 21.27 -12.31
CA TRP A 6 8.71 20.96 -13.75
C TRP A 6 7.54 21.67 -14.46
N HIS A 7 6.46 21.94 -13.74
CA HIS A 7 5.27 22.62 -14.26
C HIS A 7 5.47 24.14 -14.45
N ALA A 8 6.53 24.71 -13.88
CA ALA A 8 6.82 26.14 -13.91
C ALA A 8 8.14 26.49 -14.61
N THR A 9 8.80 25.50 -15.23
CA THR A 9 10.06 25.70 -15.97
C THR A 9 9.86 25.42 -17.46
N THR A 10 10.84 25.85 -18.28
CA THR A 10 10.80 25.52 -19.70
C THR A 10 11.10 24.03 -19.92
N VAL A 11 10.66 23.50 -21.06
CA VAL A 11 10.94 22.10 -21.46
C VAL A 11 12.45 21.83 -21.50
N ALA A 12 13.24 22.77 -22.02
CA ALA A 12 14.69 22.65 -22.10
C ALA A 12 15.35 22.62 -20.72
N ASP A 13 14.86 23.42 -19.77
CA ASP A 13 15.41 23.43 -18.40
C ASP A 13 15.02 22.18 -17.62
N SER A 14 13.79 21.69 -17.78
CA SER A 14 13.37 20.41 -17.23
C SER A 14 14.24 19.26 -17.74
N ALA A 15 14.46 19.18 -19.05
CA ALA A 15 15.29 18.15 -19.68
C ALA A 15 16.74 18.20 -19.20
N ARG A 16 17.32 19.40 -19.04
CA ARG A 16 18.66 19.59 -18.47
C ARG A 16 18.74 19.11 -17.02
N LEU A 17 17.74 19.43 -16.22
CA LEU A 17 17.71 19.13 -14.78
C LEU A 17 17.65 17.62 -14.51
N ILE A 18 16.89 16.89 -15.32
CA ILE A 18 16.77 15.43 -15.24
C ILE A 18 17.75 14.69 -16.16
N GLN A 19 18.65 15.44 -16.83
CA GLN A 19 19.66 14.93 -17.76
C GLN A 19 19.08 13.96 -18.79
N SER A 20 18.10 14.45 -19.56
CA SER A 20 17.45 13.69 -20.63
C SER A 20 17.49 14.44 -21.96
N ASP A 21 17.50 13.68 -23.05
CA ASP A 21 17.52 14.19 -24.42
C ASP A 21 16.09 14.34 -24.95
N LEU A 22 15.76 15.50 -25.50
CA LEU A 22 14.40 15.79 -25.98
C LEU A 22 14.02 15.05 -27.26
N GLU A 23 15.00 14.61 -28.07
CA GLU A 23 14.76 13.91 -29.33
C GLU A 23 14.96 12.40 -29.19
N HIS A 24 16.02 12.01 -28.49
CA HIS A 24 16.47 10.62 -28.37
C HIS A 24 16.05 9.95 -27.06
N GLY A 25 15.59 10.72 -26.07
CA GLY A 25 15.32 10.22 -24.73
C GLY A 25 16.57 9.66 -24.04
N LEU A 26 16.37 8.80 -23.04
CA LEU A 26 17.48 8.15 -22.33
C LEU A 26 18.07 7.00 -23.15
N SER A 27 19.36 6.70 -22.93
CA SER A 27 19.95 5.45 -23.41
C SER A 27 19.50 4.26 -22.55
N ASP A 28 19.49 3.06 -23.12
CA ASP A 28 19.14 1.84 -22.38
C ASP A 28 20.05 1.62 -21.16
N HIS A 29 21.34 1.95 -21.29
CA HIS A 29 22.30 1.87 -20.19
C HIS A 29 21.96 2.84 -19.05
N GLU A 30 21.61 4.09 -19.38
CA GLU A 30 21.23 5.09 -18.38
C GLU A 30 19.91 4.72 -17.70
N ALA A 31 18.94 4.24 -18.47
CA ALA A 31 17.68 3.78 -17.95
C ALA A 31 17.86 2.59 -16.99
N ALA A 32 18.68 1.60 -17.35
CA ALA A 32 19.00 0.47 -16.49
C ALA A 32 19.72 0.90 -15.20
N ARG A 33 20.68 1.83 -15.32
CA ARG A 33 21.41 2.37 -14.16
C ARG A 33 20.47 3.07 -13.18
N ARG A 34 19.54 3.90 -13.68
CA ARG A 34 18.56 4.61 -12.84
C ARG A 34 17.54 3.65 -12.21
N GLY A 35 17.07 2.66 -12.98
CA GLY A 35 16.10 1.67 -12.51
C GLY A 35 16.65 0.75 -11.41
N ALA A 36 17.97 0.53 -11.39
CA ALA A 36 18.63 -0.21 -10.31
C ALA A 36 18.66 0.55 -8.97
N VAL A 37 18.53 1.88 -9.00
CA VAL A 37 18.51 2.74 -7.80
C VAL A 37 17.09 2.95 -7.30
N GLU A 38 16.15 3.21 -8.21
CA GLU A 38 14.75 3.50 -7.89
C GLU A 38 13.83 2.86 -8.93
N SER A 39 12.98 1.94 -8.48
CA SER A 39 11.94 1.32 -9.31
C SER A 39 10.67 2.17 -9.28
N ASN A 40 9.97 2.26 -10.41
CA ASN A 40 8.67 2.91 -10.50
C ASN A 40 7.54 1.96 -10.05
N GLU A 41 7.71 1.41 -8.85
CA GLU A 41 6.72 0.56 -8.18
C GLU A 41 6.30 1.20 -6.87
N LEU A 42 4.99 1.23 -6.64
CA LEU A 42 4.46 1.64 -5.35
C LEU A 42 4.86 0.60 -4.29
N PRO A 43 5.32 1.02 -3.10
CA PRO A 43 5.58 0.10 -2.01
C PRO A 43 4.35 -0.75 -1.74
N SER A 44 4.49 -2.07 -1.85
CA SER A 44 3.39 -2.97 -1.52
C SER A 44 3.03 -2.81 -0.04
N PRO A 45 1.76 -2.56 0.31
CA PRO A 45 1.35 -2.46 1.70
C PRO A 45 1.64 -3.78 2.41
N ARG A 46 2.35 -3.71 3.54
CA ARG A 46 2.65 -4.88 4.36
C ARG A 46 1.34 -5.54 4.77
N THR A 47 1.18 -6.81 4.42
CA THR A 47 0.00 -7.56 4.78
C THR A 47 0.19 -8.12 6.19
N ASP A 48 -0.47 -7.53 7.18
CA ASP A 48 -0.40 -8.07 8.55
C ASP A 48 -0.92 -9.52 8.59
N SER A 49 -0.24 -10.37 9.35
CA SER A 49 -0.66 -11.76 9.56
C SER A 49 -1.98 -11.83 10.33
N LEU A 50 -2.72 -12.93 10.17
CA LEU A 50 -4.02 -13.13 10.83
C LEU A 50 -3.92 -13.01 12.36
N VAL A 51 -2.84 -13.51 12.95
CA VAL A 51 -2.56 -13.40 14.39
C VAL A 51 -2.40 -11.93 14.82
N VAL A 52 -1.64 -11.14 14.05
CA VAL A 52 -1.43 -9.71 14.34
C VAL A 52 -2.74 -8.93 14.28
N ARG A 53 -3.61 -9.23 13.30
CA ARG A 53 -4.93 -8.59 13.17
C ARG A 53 -5.83 -8.91 14.36
N ILE A 54 -5.86 -10.17 14.78
CA ILE A 54 -6.62 -10.61 15.97
C ILE A 54 -6.11 -9.88 17.22
N LEU A 55 -4.79 -9.88 17.46
CA LEU A 55 -4.18 -9.20 18.61
C LEU A 55 -4.47 -7.69 18.63
N ARG A 56 -4.56 -7.04 17.47
CA ARG A 56 -4.94 -5.64 17.36
C ARG A 56 -6.40 -5.41 17.78
N GLN A 57 -7.31 -6.34 17.49
CA GLN A 57 -8.71 -6.24 17.92
C GLN A 57 -8.83 -6.21 19.46
N PHE A 58 -8.00 -7.00 20.16
CA PHE A 58 -7.93 -7.00 21.62
C PHE A 58 -7.39 -5.68 22.22
N LYS A 59 -6.66 -4.87 21.44
CA LYS A 59 -6.16 -3.55 21.85
C LYS A 59 -7.15 -2.41 21.58
N SER A 60 -8.31 -2.70 21.00
CA SER A 60 -9.32 -1.67 20.76
C SER A 60 -9.98 -1.22 22.07
N PRO A 61 -10.36 0.06 22.22
CA PRO A 61 -11.04 0.56 23.42
C PRO A 61 -12.29 -0.25 23.78
N ILE A 62 -13.07 -0.65 22.77
CA ILE A 62 -14.30 -1.43 22.94
C ILE A 62 -13.97 -2.85 23.44
N ALA A 63 -12.94 -3.52 22.89
CA ALA A 63 -12.54 -4.83 23.37
C ALA A 63 -12.07 -4.78 24.82
N PHE A 64 -11.37 -3.70 25.22
CA PHE A 64 -10.93 -3.51 26.60
C PHE A 64 -12.12 -3.40 27.56
N VAL A 65 -13.16 -2.64 27.20
CA VAL A 65 -14.40 -2.53 27.98
C VAL A 65 -15.11 -3.88 28.09
N LEU A 66 -15.21 -4.64 27.00
CA LEU A 66 -15.85 -5.96 27.01
C LEU A 66 -15.06 -6.99 27.84
N LEU A 67 -13.73 -6.96 27.78
CA LEU A 67 -12.88 -7.80 28.61
C LEU A 67 -13.01 -7.46 30.10
N ALA A 68 -13.05 -6.17 30.44
CA ALA A 68 -13.28 -5.72 31.81
C ALA A 68 -14.66 -6.17 32.32
N ALA A 69 -15.71 -6.00 31.50
CA ALA A 69 -17.05 -6.48 31.82
C ALA A 69 -17.08 -7.99 32.03
N ALA A 70 -16.50 -8.78 31.11
CA ALA A 70 -16.41 -10.24 31.26
C ALA A 70 -15.67 -10.65 32.53
N GLY A 71 -14.57 -9.96 32.87
CA GLY A 71 -13.82 -10.20 34.10
C GLY A 71 -14.63 -9.91 35.37
N ILE A 72 -15.34 -8.79 35.40
CA ILE A 72 -16.23 -8.45 36.53
C ILE A 72 -17.35 -9.49 36.66
N THR A 73 -18.00 -9.87 35.57
CA THR A 73 -19.09 -10.85 35.55
C THR A 73 -18.63 -12.25 36.03
N LEU A 74 -17.40 -12.66 35.68
CA LEU A 74 -16.79 -13.89 36.19
C LEU A 74 -16.56 -13.85 37.70
N VAL A 75 -16.12 -12.71 38.26
CA VAL A 75 -15.94 -12.54 39.71
C VAL A 75 -17.27 -12.69 40.45
N ILE A 76 -18.37 -12.20 39.88
CA ILE A 76 -19.73 -12.35 40.44
C ILE A 76 -20.29 -13.77 40.19
N SER A 77 -19.52 -14.68 39.55
CA SER A 77 -19.92 -16.06 39.22
C SER A 77 -21.14 -16.18 38.28
N HIS A 78 -21.41 -15.14 37.48
CA HIS A 78 -22.43 -15.16 36.44
C HIS A 78 -21.89 -15.75 35.14
N PHE A 79 -21.66 -17.06 35.13
CA PHE A 79 -21.03 -17.75 33.99
C PHE A 79 -21.82 -17.60 32.68
N THR A 80 -23.16 -17.56 32.74
CA THR A 80 -24.01 -17.36 31.56
C THR A 80 -23.79 -16.00 30.91
N ASP A 81 -23.73 -14.94 31.72
CA ASP A 81 -23.54 -13.58 31.22
C ASP A 81 -22.12 -13.39 30.68
N ALA A 82 -21.12 -13.97 31.35
CA ALA A 82 -19.74 -13.97 30.87
C ALA A 82 -19.61 -14.69 29.51
N LEU A 83 -20.34 -15.79 29.31
CA LEU A 83 -20.36 -16.53 28.05
C LEU A 83 -20.94 -15.68 26.90
N VAL A 84 -22.01 -14.93 27.16
CA VAL A 84 -22.62 -14.02 26.16
C VAL A 84 -21.63 -12.93 25.75
N ILE A 85 -20.93 -12.32 26.71
CA ILE A 85 -19.93 -11.28 26.43
C ILE A 85 -18.77 -11.85 25.61
N LEU A 86 -18.30 -13.05 25.96
CA LEU A 86 -17.22 -13.72 25.24
C LEU A 86 -17.62 -14.08 23.80
N ALA A 87 -18.86 -14.54 23.60
CA ALA A 87 -19.42 -14.82 22.29
C ALA A 87 -19.51 -13.55 21.43
N ALA A 88 -19.98 -12.43 22.01
CA ALA A 88 -20.03 -11.14 21.32
C ALA A 88 -18.62 -10.66 20.90
N LEU A 89 -17.61 -10.85 21.76
CA LEU A 89 -16.22 -10.52 21.45
C LEU A 89 -15.68 -11.38 20.29
N LEU A 90 -15.98 -12.68 20.29
CA LEU A 90 -15.60 -13.58 19.19
C LEU A 90 -16.25 -13.15 17.86
N VAL A 91 -17.54 -12.84 17.87
CA VAL A 91 -18.26 -12.33 16.70
C VAL A 91 -17.62 -11.05 16.17
N ASN A 92 -17.27 -10.11 17.06
CA ASN A 92 -16.61 -8.87 16.69
C ASN A 92 -15.23 -9.10 16.03
N VAL A 93 -14.43 -10.05 16.55
CA VAL A 93 -13.16 -10.45 15.93
C VAL A 93 -13.36 -11.02 14.54
N VAL A 94 -14.32 -11.94 14.37
CA VAL A 94 -14.62 -12.58 13.07
C VAL A 94 -15.06 -11.53 12.05
N ILE A 95 -16.01 -10.68 12.44
CA ILE A 95 -16.51 -9.59 11.59
C ILE A 95 -15.38 -8.62 11.24
N GLY A 96 -14.56 -8.22 12.21
CA GLY A 96 -13.44 -7.29 12.00
C GLY A 96 -12.40 -7.82 11.03
N VAL A 97 -11.94 -9.07 11.21
CA VAL A 97 -10.98 -9.71 10.30
C VAL A 97 -11.57 -9.87 8.89
N TYR A 98 -12.85 -10.20 8.78
CA TYR A 98 -13.53 -10.30 7.49
C TYR A 98 -13.65 -8.94 6.77
N GLN A 99 -14.03 -7.88 7.49
CA GLN A 99 -14.14 -6.53 6.94
C GLN A 99 -12.79 -5.97 6.48
N GLU A 100 -11.73 -6.13 7.30
CA GLU A 100 -10.37 -5.72 6.96
C GLU A 100 -9.85 -6.47 5.71
N GLY A 101 -10.18 -7.76 5.59
CA GLY A 101 -9.88 -8.58 4.43
C GLY A 101 -10.56 -8.08 3.14
N ARG A 102 -11.84 -7.68 3.21
CA ARG A 102 -12.56 -7.12 2.05
C ARG A 102 -11.99 -5.77 1.61
N ALA A 103 -11.70 -4.88 2.56
CA ALA A 103 -11.10 -3.58 2.27
C ALA A 103 -9.74 -3.73 1.58
N SER A 104 -8.88 -4.62 2.10
CA SER A 104 -7.56 -4.90 1.51
C SER A 104 -7.64 -5.46 0.08
N ARG A 105 -8.62 -6.33 -0.20
CA ARG A 105 -8.83 -6.89 -1.56
C ARG A 105 -9.30 -5.82 -2.55
N ALA A 106 -10.20 -4.92 -2.15
CA ALA A 106 -10.67 -3.84 -3.02
C ALA A 106 -9.52 -2.89 -3.40
N PHE A 107 -8.68 -2.51 -2.44
CA PHE A 107 -7.48 -1.72 -2.71
C PHE A 107 -6.48 -2.44 -3.61
N ARG A 108 -6.24 -3.74 -3.40
CA ARG A 108 -5.37 -4.53 -4.28
C ARG A 108 -5.90 -4.58 -5.71
N ALA A 109 -7.20 -4.76 -5.90
CA ALA A 109 -7.82 -4.81 -7.23
C ALA A 109 -7.63 -3.49 -7.99
N LEU A 110 -7.75 -2.34 -7.30
CA LEU A 110 -7.46 -1.02 -7.85
C LEU A 110 -5.97 -0.88 -8.21
N ALA A 111 -5.06 -1.31 -7.34
CA ALA A 111 -3.61 -1.24 -7.58
C ALA A 111 -3.18 -2.06 -8.82
N THR A 112 -3.81 -3.21 -9.06
CA THR A 112 -3.56 -4.01 -10.28
C THR A 112 -4.24 -3.47 -11.54
N SER A 113 -5.13 -2.49 -11.43
CA SER A 113 -5.88 -1.94 -12.56
C SER A 113 -5.21 -0.71 -13.20
N GLU A 114 -4.13 -0.19 -12.63
CA GLU A 114 -3.34 0.86 -13.28
C GLU A 114 -2.49 0.26 -14.42
N ALA A 115 -2.56 0.88 -15.60
CA ALA A 115 -1.98 0.41 -16.86
C ALA A 115 -0.58 -0.22 -16.70
N SER A 116 -0.49 -1.52 -17.03
CA SER A 116 0.72 -2.34 -16.87
C SER A 116 1.89 -1.94 -17.78
N THR A 117 1.66 -1.03 -18.74
CA THR A 117 2.67 -0.61 -19.73
C THR A 117 2.62 0.90 -19.97
N ALA A 118 3.79 1.49 -20.23
CA ALA A 118 3.98 2.88 -20.60
C ALA A 118 4.69 2.98 -21.95
N TYR A 119 4.46 4.07 -22.68
CA TYR A 119 5.22 4.42 -23.88
C TYR A 119 6.33 5.41 -23.51
N VAL A 120 7.56 5.10 -23.92
CA VAL A 120 8.74 5.95 -23.68
C VAL A 120 9.53 6.14 -24.97
N VAL A 121 10.39 7.14 -25.01
CA VAL A 121 11.43 7.27 -26.04
C VAL A 121 12.76 6.91 -25.40
N ARG A 122 13.46 5.91 -25.97
CA ARG A 122 14.82 5.54 -25.59
C ARG A 122 15.65 5.30 -26.85
N ASN A 123 16.89 5.80 -26.87
CA ASN A 123 17.77 5.73 -28.04
C ASN A 123 17.07 6.16 -29.36
N GLY A 124 16.22 7.19 -29.31
CA GLY A 124 15.47 7.71 -30.46
C GLY A 124 14.31 6.83 -30.93
N LYS A 125 13.96 5.76 -30.22
CA LYS A 125 12.88 4.84 -30.57
C LYS A 125 11.75 4.93 -29.55
N ARG A 126 10.51 4.97 -30.04
CA ARG A 126 9.32 4.77 -29.21
C ARG A 126 9.19 3.30 -28.83
N LEU A 127 9.16 3.01 -27.54
CA LEU A 127 9.07 1.66 -26.98
C LEU A 127 7.88 1.58 -26.03
N GLN A 128 7.20 0.44 -26.01
CA GLN A 128 6.24 0.08 -24.98
C GLN A 128 6.95 -0.80 -23.95
N ILE A 129 7.02 -0.34 -22.70
CA ILE A 129 7.72 -1.04 -21.62
C ILE A 129 6.81 -1.22 -20.40
N PRO A 130 7.09 -2.17 -19.50
CA PRO A 130 6.43 -2.25 -18.21
C PRO A 130 6.58 -0.94 -17.43
N ARG A 131 5.52 -0.51 -16.74
CA ARG A 131 5.55 0.75 -15.98
C ARG A 131 6.64 0.74 -14.88
N ALA A 132 6.90 -0.42 -14.29
CA ALA A 132 7.96 -0.64 -13.29
C ALA A 132 9.36 -0.30 -13.81
N GLU A 133 9.58 -0.37 -15.13
CA GLU A 133 10.86 -0.06 -15.78
C GLU A 133 10.98 1.41 -16.22
N VAL A 134 9.94 2.22 -16.04
CA VAL A 134 10.01 3.66 -16.28
C VAL A 134 10.87 4.28 -15.18
N VAL A 135 11.74 5.22 -15.58
CA VAL A 135 12.65 5.92 -14.67
C VAL A 135 12.54 7.42 -14.90
N ILE A 136 13.00 8.21 -13.94
CA ILE A 136 13.07 9.67 -14.09
C ILE A 136 14.01 10.02 -15.26
N GLY A 137 13.53 10.85 -16.16
CA GLY A 137 14.22 11.36 -17.35
C GLY A 137 13.21 11.83 -18.38
#